data_AF-A0A933BXW9-F1
#
_entry.id   AF-A0A933BXW9-F1
#
_cell.length_a   1.000
_cell.length_b   1.000
_cell.length_c   1.000
_cell.angle_alpha   90.00
_cell.angle_beta   90.00
_cell.angle_gamma   90.00
#
_symmetry.space_group_name_H-M   'P 1'
#
loop_
_entity.id
_entity.type
_entity.pdbx_description
1 polymer ?
#
loop_
_entity_poly.entity_id
_entity_poly.type
_entity_poly.pdbx_seq_one_letter_code
_entity_poly.pdbx_strand_id
1 'polypeptide(L)'
;MAGMSRREVLRAGVAAGVSAAAGLGFPAVLRAQGKPLKVGLLLPYSKVYAVLGESITNGMRVVFEAEGNRVAGRPLELLREDTEVSPPVALRKLRKFLTSDQVDFVVGPVSSAVAAAIRDPIHHARVILLNANAGDNALTRERCSPYIFRTSFS
;
A
#
# COMPACT_ATOMS: atom_id res chain seq x y z
N MET A 1 -38.47 63.81 20.14
CA MET A 1 -38.00 62.47 19.69
C MET A 1 -37.11 62.68 18.47
N ALA A 2 -35.80 62.74 18.65
CA ALA A 2 -34.85 62.92 17.55
C ALA A 2 -34.65 61.57 16.84
N GLY A 3 -34.94 61.52 15.53
CA GLY A 3 -34.79 60.33 14.72
C GLY A 3 -33.33 60.04 14.38
N MET A 4 -32.94 58.77 14.44
CA MET A 4 -31.60 58.29 14.09
C MET A 4 -31.23 58.70 12.66
N SER A 5 -29.99 59.15 12.50
CA SER A 5 -29.41 59.59 11.23
C SER A 5 -29.03 58.40 10.35
N ARG A 6 -29.13 58.56 9.01
CA ARG A 6 -28.68 57.56 8.02
C ARG A 6 -27.23 57.09 8.25
N ARG A 7 -26.37 57.92 8.86
CA ARG A 7 -24.98 57.56 9.22
C ARG A 7 -24.90 56.59 10.41
N GLU A 8 -25.87 56.58 11.31
CA GLU A 8 -25.93 55.67 12.45
C GLU A 8 -26.40 54.28 12.01
N VAL A 9 -27.33 54.22 11.04
CA VAL A 9 -27.75 52.98 10.38
C VAL A 9 -26.59 52.32 9.61
N LEU A 10 -25.77 53.12 8.93
CA LEU A 10 -24.60 52.61 8.20
C LEU A 10 -23.47 52.12 9.14
N ARG A 11 -23.32 52.73 10.33
CA ARG A 11 -22.35 52.26 11.33
C ARG A 11 -22.81 50.99 12.05
N ALA A 12 -24.12 50.82 12.26
CA ALA A 12 -24.70 49.59 12.81
C ALA A 12 -24.61 48.39 11.84
N GLY A 13 -24.60 48.64 10.52
CA GLY A 13 -24.46 47.59 9.50
C GLY A 13 -23.07 46.96 9.38
N VAL A 14 -22.00 47.71 9.70
CA VAL A 14 -20.62 47.20 9.59
C VAL A 14 -20.21 46.38 10.82
N ALA A 15 -20.74 46.69 12.00
CA ALA A 15 -20.45 45.93 13.22
C ALA A 15 -21.20 44.59 13.31
N ALA A 16 -22.28 44.41 12.55
CA ALA A 16 -23.02 43.14 12.47
C ALA A 16 -22.57 42.23 11.30
N GLY A 17 -21.77 42.75 10.36
CA GLY A 17 -21.32 42.00 9.17
C GLY A 17 -20.02 41.21 9.36
N VAL A 18 -19.20 41.51 10.38
CA VAL A 18 -17.89 40.85 10.58
C VAL A 18 -18.00 39.57 11.43
N SER A 19 -19.07 39.41 12.20
CA SER A 19 -19.24 38.23 13.09
C SER A 19 -19.85 37.01 12.40
N ALA A 20 -20.37 37.14 11.17
CA ALA A 20 -21.04 36.06 10.45
C ALA A 20 -20.27 35.51 9.23
N ALA A 21 -19.13 36.13 8.87
CA ALA A 21 -18.31 35.67 7.74
C ALA A 21 -17.12 34.78 8.14
N ALA A 22 -16.88 34.57 9.44
CA ALA A 22 -15.78 33.72 9.93
C ALA A 22 -16.14 32.21 9.98
N GLY A 23 -17.39 31.83 9.68
CA GLY A 23 -17.88 30.47 9.89
C GLY A 23 -18.17 29.63 8.64
N LEU A 24 -18.10 30.20 7.43
CA LEU A 24 -18.57 29.54 6.20
C LEU A 24 -17.63 29.81 5.03
N GLY A 25 -16.41 29.27 5.08
CA GLY A 25 -15.43 29.45 4.03
C GLY A 25 -14.47 28.28 3.97
N PHE A 26 -14.81 27.31 3.11
CA PHE A 26 -14.17 26.02 2.86
C PHE A 26 -14.44 24.95 3.93
N PRO A 27 -15.17 23.86 3.60
CA PRO A 27 -14.76 22.60 4.19
C PRO A 27 -13.30 22.45 3.75
N ALA A 28 -12.37 22.61 4.68
CA ALA A 28 -11.10 21.95 4.54
C ALA A 28 -11.48 20.50 4.26
N VAL A 29 -11.34 20.07 3.01
CA VAL A 29 -11.38 18.67 2.68
C VAL A 29 -10.18 18.12 3.42
N LEU A 30 -10.39 17.78 4.69
CA LEU A 30 -9.56 16.87 5.45
C LEU A 30 -9.66 15.56 4.67
N ARG A 31 -8.88 15.48 3.59
CA ARG A 31 -8.50 14.21 3.02
C ARG A 31 -7.68 13.59 4.12
N ALA A 32 -8.36 12.85 5.00
CA ALA A 32 -7.72 11.92 5.91
C ALA A 32 -6.65 11.22 5.08
N GLN A 33 -5.38 11.46 5.39
CA GLN A 33 -4.31 10.79 4.69
C GLN A 33 -4.57 9.30 4.92
N GLY A 34 -5.05 8.61 3.88
CA GLY A 34 -5.44 7.22 4.00
C GLY A 34 -4.27 6.45 4.58
N LYS A 35 -4.54 5.45 5.44
CA LYS A 35 -3.50 4.62 6.06
C LYS A 35 -2.49 4.17 5.00
N PRO A 36 -1.18 4.08 5.32
CA PRO A 36 -0.19 3.62 4.36
C PRO A 36 -0.61 2.31 3.70
N LEU A 37 -0.32 2.18 2.41
CA LEU A 37 -0.45 0.93 1.67
C LEU A 37 0.83 0.13 1.90
N LYS A 38 0.73 -0.96 2.66
CA LYS A 38 1.86 -1.80 3.06
C LYS A 38 2.05 -2.94 2.07
N VAL A 39 3.22 -3.02 1.48
CA VAL A 39 3.59 -4.07 0.53
C VAL A 39 4.72 -4.90 1.10
N GLY A 40 4.47 -6.18 1.33
CA GLY A 40 5.50 -7.13 1.79
C GLY A 40 6.31 -7.68 0.61
N LEU A 41 7.59 -7.32 0.52
CA LEU A 41 8.52 -7.89 -0.45
C LEU A 41 9.15 -9.16 0.13
N LEU A 42 8.62 -10.32 -0.28
CA LEU A 42 9.11 -11.64 0.12
C LEU A 42 9.99 -12.23 -1.00
N LEU A 43 11.20 -11.70 -1.11
CA LEU A 43 12.12 -11.98 -2.21
C LEU A 43 13.45 -12.56 -1.69
N PRO A 44 14.23 -13.28 -2.50
CA PRO A 44 15.59 -13.65 -2.13
C PRO A 44 16.52 -12.45 -2.29
N TYR A 45 17.08 -12.01 -1.17
CA TYR A 45 18.09 -10.96 -1.12
C TYR A 45 19.49 -11.50 -0.85
N SER A 46 19.59 -12.79 -0.58
CA SER A 46 20.83 -13.54 -0.51
C SER A 46 20.78 -14.79 -1.40
N LYS A 47 21.92 -15.47 -1.51
CA LYS A 47 22.12 -16.71 -2.30
C LYS A 47 21.93 -16.51 -3.81
N VAL A 48 21.66 -17.60 -4.51
CA VAL A 48 21.69 -17.73 -5.98
C VAL A 48 20.73 -16.82 -6.73
N TYR A 49 19.70 -16.28 -6.07
CA TYR A 49 18.69 -15.42 -6.67
C TYR A 49 18.71 -13.97 -6.16
N ALA A 50 19.74 -13.57 -5.40
CA ALA A 50 19.84 -12.23 -4.82
C ALA A 50 19.68 -11.10 -5.86
N VAL A 51 20.34 -11.25 -7.01
CA VAL A 51 20.27 -10.26 -8.10
C VAL A 51 18.83 -10.08 -8.62
N LEU A 52 18.04 -11.17 -8.69
CA LEU A 52 16.64 -11.08 -9.10
C LEU A 52 15.79 -10.37 -8.06
N GLY A 53 15.97 -10.67 -6.77
CA GLY A 53 15.25 -9.98 -5.69
C GLY A 53 15.53 -8.48 -5.66
N GLU A 54 16.79 -8.07 -5.84
CA GLU A 54 17.17 -6.66 -5.94
C GLU A 54 16.61 -6.00 -7.21
N SER A 55 16.66 -6.69 -8.35
CA SER A 55 16.14 -6.15 -9.62
C SER A 55 14.64 -5.93 -9.58
N ILE A 56 13.87 -6.87 -9.03
CA ILE A 56 12.42 -6.73 -8.84
C ILE A 56 12.12 -5.54 -7.91
N THR A 57 12.84 -5.45 -6.78
CA THR A 57 12.66 -4.35 -5.82
C THR A 57 12.96 -2.99 -6.46
N ASN A 58 14.04 -2.89 -7.22
CA ASN A 58 14.41 -1.66 -7.91
C ASN A 58 13.42 -1.29 -9.01
N GLY A 59 12.92 -2.26 -9.79
CA GLY A 59 11.90 -2.01 -10.80
C GLY A 59 10.61 -1.43 -10.21
N MET A 60 10.16 -1.97 -9.07
CA MET A 60 9.02 -1.41 -8.33
C MET A 60 9.32 0.01 -7.82
N ARG A 61 10.50 0.21 -7.24
CA ARG A 61 10.90 1.49 -6.65
C ARG A 61 10.96 2.62 -7.68
N VAL A 62 11.48 2.36 -8.88
CA VAL A 62 11.54 3.36 -9.96
C VAL A 62 10.13 3.89 -10.30
N VAL A 63 9.14 3.01 -10.41
CA VAL A 63 7.75 3.41 -10.71
C VAL A 63 7.15 4.18 -9.53
N PHE A 64 7.33 3.69 -8.30
CA PHE A 64 6.75 4.35 -7.14
C PHE A 64 7.38 5.71 -6.83
N GLU A 65 8.69 5.86 -7.01
CA GLU A 65 9.37 7.15 -6.86
C GLU A 65 8.86 8.17 -7.88
N ALA A 66 8.62 7.75 -9.13
CA ALA A 66 8.02 8.61 -10.16
C ALA A 66 6.60 9.07 -9.80
N GLU A 67 5.83 8.23 -9.10
CA GLU A 67 4.49 8.53 -8.58
C GLU A 67 4.50 9.20 -7.19
N GLY A 68 5.67 9.68 -6.73
CA GLY A 68 5.83 10.38 -5.45
C GLY A 68 5.63 9.50 -4.20
N ASN A 69 5.86 8.19 -4.34
CA ASN A 69 5.64 7.15 -3.31
C ASN A 69 4.20 7.11 -2.78
N ARG A 70 3.22 7.35 -3.66
CA ARG A 70 1.80 7.29 -3.33
C ARG A 70 1.04 6.46 -4.35
N VAL A 71 0.02 5.75 -3.89
CA VAL A 71 -0.91 5.00 -4.74
C VAL A 71 -2.32 5.32 -4.29
N ALA A 72 -3.18 5.75 -5.22
CA ALA A 72 -4.56 6.17 -4.92
C ALA A 72 -4.67 7.17 -3.74
N GLY A 73 -3.68 8.07 -3.62
CA GLY A 73 -3.62 9.06 -2.54
C GLY A 73 -3.13 8.53 -1.18
N ARG A 74 -2.84 7.24 -1.02
CA ARG A 74 -2.22 6.64 0.18
C ARG A 74 -0.70 6.65 0.06
N PRO A 75 0.07 6.96 1.13
CA PRO A 75 1.51 6.76 1.12
C PRO A 75 1.84 5.27 1.01
N LEU A 76 2.92 4.93 0.31
CA LEU A 76 3.37 3.54 0.15
C LEU A 76 4.42 3.18 1.20
N GLU A 77 4.32 1.99 1.76
CA GLU A 77 5.32 1.42 2.68
C GLU A 77 5.77 0.06 2.14
N LEU A 78 7.05 -0.08 1.80
CA LEU A 78 7.64 -1.35 1.34
C LEU A 78 8.35 -2.03 2.51
N LEU A 79 7.87 -3.21 2.91
CA LEU A 79 8.48 -4.01 3.97
C LEU A 79 9.26 -5.16 3.35
N ARG A 80 10.56 -5.24 3.64
CA ARG A 80 11.49 -6.14 2.97
C ARG A 80 11.86 -7.34 3.85
N GLU A 81 11.73 -8.56 3.33
CA GLU A 81 12.17 -9.78 4.02
C GLU A 81 12.88 -10.75 3.07
N ASP A 82 14.03 -11.28 3.50
CA ASP A 82 14.81 -12.26 2.73
C ASP A 82 14.26 -13.68 2.91
N THR A 83 13.98 -14.34 1.78
CA THR A 83 13.59 -15.75 1.75
C THR A 83 14.78 -16.70 1.89
N GLU A 84 16.00 -16.23 1.64
CA GLU A 84 17.23 -17.03 1.60
C GLU A 84 17.14 -18.24 0.65
N VAL A 85 16.20 -18.21 -0.31
CA VAL A 85 15.85 -19.35 -1.19
C VAL A 85 15.39 -20.59 -0.38
N SER A 86 14.90 -20.39 0.83
CA SER A 86 14.56 -21.44 1.80
C SER A 86 13.08 -21.42 2.15
N PRO A 87 12.31 -22.49 1.86
CA PRO A 87 10.89 -22.54 2.19
C PRO A 87 10.57 -22.34 3.69
N PRO A 88 11.30 -22.95 4.64
CA PRO A 88 11.08 -22.70 6.07
C PRO A 88 11.32 -21.24 6.49
N VAL A 89 12.33 -20.58 5.91
CA VAL A 89 12.61 -19.16 6.16
C VAL A 89 11.48 -18.30 5.61
N ALA A 90 11.11 -18.50 4.35
CA ALA A 90 10.03 -17.77 3.70
C ALA A 90 8.70 -17.90 4.45
N LEU A 91 8.35 -19.09 4.95
CA LEU A 91 7.15 -19.30 5.78
C LEU A 91 7.18 -18.49 7.08
N ARG A 92 8.34 -18.41 7.75
CA ARG A 92 8.49 -17.60 8.96
C ARG A 92 8.33 -16.11 8.67
N LYS A 93 8.95 -15.62 7.60
CA LYS A 93 8.87 -14.21 7.17
C LYS A 93 7.48 -13.83 6.70
N LEU A 94 6.81 -14.73 5.95
CA LEU A 94 5.42 -14.55 5.56
C LEU A 94 4.51 -14.44 6.79
N ARG A 95 4.66 -15.29 7.81
CA ARG A 95 3.87 -15.17 9.04
C ARG A 95 4.01 -13.79 9.67
N LYS A 96 5.23 -13.23 9.75
CA LYS A 96 5.45 -11.85 10.21
C LYS A 96 4.67 -10.84 9.37
N PHE A 97 4.69 -10.95 8.05
CA PHE A 97 3.89 -10.09 7.16
C PHE A 97 2.38 -10.19 7.43
N LEU A 98 1.86 -11.39 7.66
CA LEU A 98 0.44 -11.63 7.87
C LEU A 98 -0.03 -11.21 9.28
N THR A 99 0.79 -11.35 10.31
CA THR A 99 0.39 -11.12 11.71
C THR A 99 0.84 -9.78 12.25
N SER A 100 2.15 -9.50 12.18
CA SER A 100 2.76 -8.36 12.88
C SER A 100 2.74 -7.11 12.01
N ASP A 101 3.15 -7.25 10.75
CA ASP A 101 3.23 -6.10 9.84
C ASP A 101 1.86 -5.76 9.25
N GLN A 102 1.00 -6.78 9.11
CA GLN A 102 -0.34 -6.73 8.50
C GLN A 102 -0.31 -6.05 7.13
N VAL A 103 0.49 -6.61 6.21
CA VAL A 103 0.64 -6.08 4.86
C VAL A 103 -0.66 -6.20 4.07
N ASP A 104 -0.94 -5.23 3.19
CA ASP A 104 -2.12 -5.26 2.31
C ASP A 104 -1.96 -6.34 1.23
N PHE A 105 -0.73 -6.53 0.71
CA PHE A 105 -0.39 -7.60 -0.23
C PHE A 105 1.09 -7.94 -0.19
N VAL A 106 1.44 -9.10 -0.74
CA VAL A 106 2.80 -9.65 -0.81
C VAL A 106 3.26 -9.70 -2.27
N VAL A 107 4.52 -9.34 -2.52
CA VAL A 107 5.18 -9.47 -3.82
C VAL A 107 6.36 -10.44 -3.72
N GLY A 108 6.48 -11.29 -4.74
CA GLY A 108 7.40 -12.43 -4.77
C GLY A 108 6.64 -13.76 -4.88
N PRO A 109 7.32 -14.91 -4.86
CA PRO A 109 8.75 -15.10 -4.72
C PRO A 109 9.44 -15.33 -6.07
N VAL A 110 10.73 -15.69 -6.02
CA VAL A 110 11.54 -16.07 -7.19
C VAL A 110 11.69 -17.59 -7.33
N SER A 111 11.86 -18.31 -6.22
CA SER A 111 12.03 -19.77 -6.21
C SER A 111 10.68 -20.48 -6.24
N SER A 112 10.52 -21.46 -7.13
CA SER A 112 9.33 -22.32 -7.21
C SER A 112 9.09 -23.12 -5.93
N ALA A 113 10.14 -23.60 -5.27
CA ALA A 113 10.01 -24.32 -3.99
C ALA A 113 9.47 -23.41 -2.88
N VAL A 114 9.89 -22.14 -2.86
CA VAL A 114 9.35 -21.14 -1.94
C VAL A 114 7.88 -20.85 -2.28
N ALA A 115 7.55 -20.66 -3.56
CA ALA A 115 6.19 -20.40 -4.02
C ALA A 115 5.22 -21.52 -3.60
N ALA A 116 5.60 -22.77 -3.84
CA ALA A 116 4.82 -23.95 -3.46
C ALA A 116 4.54 -23.99 -1.96
N ALA A 117 5.53 -23.65 -1.13
CA ALA A 117 5.41 -23.68 0.32
C ALA A 117 4.52 -22.57 0.89
N ILE A 118 4.56 -21.37 0.30
CA ILE A 118 3.77 -20.23 0.82
C ILE A 118 2.34 -20.18 0.27
N ARG A 119 2.01 -20.98 -0.74
CA ARG A 119 0.69 -20.99 -1.42
C ARG A 119 -0.47 -21.12 -0.43
N ASP A 120 -0.46 -22.17 0.40
CA ASP A 120 -1.59 -22.46 1.30
C ASP A 120 -1.74 -21.40 2.40
N PRO A 121 -0.65 -20.98 3.10
CA PRO A 121 -0.73 -19.85 4.02
C PRO A 121 -1.31 -18.57 3.41
N ILE A 122 -0.89 -18.20 2.19
CA ILE A 122 -1.44 -17.05 1.45
C ILE A 122 -2.93 -17.23 1.18
N HIS A 123 -3.32 -18.39 0.65
CA HIS A 123 -4.70 -18.71 0.31
C HIS A 123 -5.61 -18.64 1.53
N HIS A 124 -5.21 -19.24 2.65
CA HIS A 124 -5.98 -19.24 3.89
C HIS A 124 -6.05 -17.85 4.53
N ALA A 125 -4.97 -17.06 4.46
CA ALA A 125 -4.96 -15.70 4.97
C ALA A 125 -5.75 -14.71 4.10
N ARG A 126 -6.14 -15.11 2.87
CA ARG A 126 -6.85 -14.28 1.89
C ARG A 126 -6.11 -12.97 1.56
N VAL A 127 -4.78 -13.00 1.60
CA VAL A 127 -3.91 -11.89 1.23
C VAL A 127 -3.44 -12.07 -0.20
N ILE A 128 -3.43 -10.99 -0.99
CA ILE A 128 -2.99 -11.05 -2.38
C ILE A 128 -1.48 -11.34 -2.42
N LEU A 129 -1.09 -12.33 -3.23
CA LEU A 129 0.28 -12.60 -3.62
C LEU A 129 0.46 -12.28 -5.11
N LEU A 130 1.37 -11.36 -5.41
CA LEU A 130 1.87 -11.10 -6.75
C LEU A 130 3.18 -11.88 -6.95
N ASN A 131 3.07 -13.06 -7.54
CA ASN A 131 4.21 -13.87 -7.96
C ASN A 131 4.99 -13.16 -9.06
N ALA A 132 6.11 -12.56 -8.65
CA ALA A 132 6.95 -11.74 -9.50
C ALA A 132 7.88 -12.55 -10.42
N ASN A 133 8.12 -13.85 -10.16
CA ASN A 133 9.03 -14.64 -10.99
C ASN A 133 8.79 -16.16 -10.98
N ALA A 134 8.51 -16.78 -9.82
CA ALA A 134 8.51 -18.23 -9.68
C ALA A 134 7.64 -18.98 -10.71
N GLY A 135 8.26 -19.96 -11.37
CA GLY A 135 7.69 -20.72 -12.50
C GLY A 135 6.84 -21.94 -12.11
N ASP A 136 6.41 -22.08 -10.85
CA ASP A 136 5.55 -23.19 -10.43
C ASP A 136 4.16 -23.05 -11.06
N ASN A 137 3.89 -23.88 -12.07
CA ASN A 137 2.66 -23.84 -12.83
C ASN A 137 1.44 -24.29 -12.03
N ALA A 138 1.62 -25.14 -11.01
CA ALA A 138 0.51 -25.61 -10.20
C ALA A 138 -0.24 -24.44 -9.54
N LEU A 139 0.47 -23.38 -9.15
CA LEU A 139 -0.12 -22.18 -8.53
C LEU A 139 -1.07 -21.40 -9.45
N THR A 140 -0.98 -21.61 -10.76
CA THR A 140 -1.85 -20.98 -11.76
C THR A 140 -2.77 -21.97 -12.47
N ARG A 141 -2.70 -23.25 -12.10
CA ARG A 141 -3.46 -24.35 -12.71
C ARG A 141 -4.12 -25.20 -11.62
N GLU A 142 -3.62 -26.40 -11.34
CA GLU A 142 -4.30 -27.40 -10.50
C GLU A 142 -4.49 -26.93 -9.04
N ARG A 143 -3.61 -26.04 -8.56
CA ARG A 143 -3.64 -25.45 -7.21
C ARG A 143 -3.91 -23.95 -7.24
N CYS A 144 -4.63 -23.46 -8.26
CA CYS A 144 -4.95 -22.05 -8.38
C CYS A 144 -5.64 -21.48 -7.12
N SER A 145 -5.51 -20.17 -6.91
CA SER A 145 -6.13 -19.45 -5.80
C SER A 145 -6.57 -18.08 -6.29
N PRO A 146 -7.75 -17.57 -5.89
CA PRO A 146 -8.20 -16.22 -6.26
C PRO A 146 -7.33 -15.10 -5.66
N TYR A 147 -6.43 -15.45 -4.75
CA TYR A 147 -5.50 -14.52 -4.10
C TYR A 147 -4.08 -14.58 -4.67
N ILE A 148 -3.81 -15.41 -5.68
CA ILE A 148 -2.45 -15.59 -6.23
C ILE A 148 -2.47 -15.25 -7.70
N PHE A 149 -1.67 -14.24 -8.07
CA PHE A 149 -1.51 -13.79 -9.44
C PHE A 149 -0.04 -13.91 -9.82
N ARG A 150 0.27 -14.22 -11.08
CA ARG A 150 1.64 -14.28 -11.59
C ARG A 150 1.83 -13.26 -12.70
N THR A 151 2.86 -12.43 -12.60
CA THR A 151 3.17 -11.35 -13.54
C THR A 151 4.38 -11.64 -14.42
N SER A 152 5.02 -12.80 -14.26
CA SER A 152 6.20 -13.22 -15.01
C SER A 152 5.84 -14.03 -16.27
N PHE A 153 6.33 -15.27 -16.38
CA PHE A 153 6.15 -16.17 -17.53
C PHE A 153 5.28 -17.38 -17.14
N SER A 154 4.62 -18.04 -18.11
CA SER A 154 3.72 -19.19 -17.91
C SER A 154 3.81 -20.23 -19.01
#